data_AF-A0A117XQY8-F1
#
_entry.id   AF-A0A117XQY8-F1
#
_cell.length_a   1.000
_cell.length_b   1.000
_cell.length_c   1.000
_cell.angle_alpha   90.00
_cell.angle_beta   90.00
_cell.angle_gamma   90.00
#
_symmetry.space_group_name_H-M   'P 1'
#
loop_
_entity.id
_entity.type
_entity.pdbx_description
1 polymer ?
#
loop_
_entity_poly.entity_id
_entity_poly.type
_entity_poly.pdbx_seq_one_letter_code
_entity_poly.pdbx_strand_id
1 'polypeptide(L)'
;MNANGIRTGRSVPSLTLARNRNWSFLDAVINGAFTVPGDGAIDFATLIDMLKRHGYRGWLVVEAEQDPVVAPSNAYAQKGYRTLRALVDAPLDSHKEAA
;
A
#
# COMPACT_ATOMS: atom_id res chain seq x y z
N MET A 1 -3.95 -1.83 -28.39
CA MET A 1 -5.31 -1.29 -28.24
C MET A 1 -6.23 -2.44 -27.90
N ASN A 2 -6.59 -2.60 -26.63
CA ASN A 2 -7.58 -3.61 -26.23
C ASN A 2 -8.37 -3.01 -25.06
N ALA A 3 -9.49 -2.38 -25.40
CA ALA A 3 -10.53 -1.97 -24.47
C ALA A 3 -11.35 -3.20 -24.06
N ASN A 4 -11.56 -3.39 -22.76
CA ASN A 4 -12.83 -3.83 -22.14
C ASN A 4 -12.58 -4.40 -20.73
N GLY A 5 -13.42 -3.98 -19.80
CA GLY A 5 -13.73 -4.78 -18.61
C GLY A 5 -13.65 -4.00 -17.30
N ILE A 6 -14.75 -3.33 -16.96
CA ILE A 6 -15.07 -2.98 -15.57
C ILE A 6 -14.94 -4.28 -14.75
N ARG A 7 -13.94 -4.38 -13.87
CA ARG A 7 -13.81 -5.46 -12.89
C ARG A 7 -13.82 -4.87 -11.49
N THR A 8 -14.99 -4.93 -10.88
CA THR A 8 -15.19 -4.82 -9.45
C THR A 8 -14.48 -5.99 -8.76
N GLY A 9 -13.36 -5.69 -8.11
CA GLY A 9 -12.51 -6.66 -7.42
C GLY A 9 -11.07 -6.16 -7.44
N ARG A 10 -10.62 -5.60 -6.30
CA ARG A 10 -9.38 -4.82 -6.14
C ARG A 10 -8.13 -5.72 -6.22
N SER A 11 -7.92 -6.46 -7.32
CA SER A 11 -6.64 -7.12 -7.61
C SER A 11 -5.73 -6.13 -8.33
N VAL A 12 -4.58 -5.81 -7.75
CA VAL A 12 -3.53 -5.07 -8.45
C VAL A 12 -3.05 -5.97 -9.60
N PRO A 13 -3.20 -5.58 -10.88
CA PRO A 13 -2.88 -6.46 -12.02
C PRO A 13 -1.49 -7.08 -11.93
N SER A 14 -0.51 -6.35 -11.40
CA SER A 14 0.88 -6.79 -11.20
C SER A 14 1.03 -7.96 -10.22
N LEU A 15 0.30 -8.00 -9.10
CA LEU A 15 0.42 -9.08 -8.12
C LEU A 15 -0.15 -10.40 -8.65
N THR A 16 -1.29 -10.34 -9.33
CA THR A 16 -1.89 -11.52 -9.98
C THR A 16 -0.97 -12.05 -11.08
N LEU A 17 -0.37 -11.17 -11.88
CA LEU A 17 0.60 -11.56 -12.90
C LEU A 17 1.86 -12.16 -12.29
N ALA A 18 2.40 -11.57 -11.22
CA ALA A 18 3.57 -12.09 -10.52
C ALA A 18 3.37 -13.54 -10.08
N ARG A 19 2.21 -13.84 -9.47
CA ARG A 19 1.86 -15.19 -9.03
C ARG A 19 1.66 -16.15 -10.20
N ASN A 20 0.87 -15.75 -11.19
CA ASN A 20 0.50 -16.64 -12.29
C ASN A 20 1.66 -16.92 -13.26
N ARG A 21 2.64 -16.02 -13.34
CA ARG A 21 3.82 -16.16 -14.21
C ARG A 21 5.09 -16.53 -13.46
N ASN A 22 5.00 -16.79 -12.16
CA ASN A 22 6.12 -17.14 -11.29
C ASN A 22 7.30 -16.15 -11.44
N TRP A 23 7.00 -14.85 -11.39
CA TRP A 23 8.00 -13.80 -11.48
C TRP A 23 9.04 -13.92 -10.37
N SER A 24 10.30 -13.62 -10.71
CA SER A 24 11.31 -13.42 -9.69
C SER A 24 10.96 -12.20 -8.83
N PHE A 25 11.61 -12.07 -7.66
CA PHE A 25 11.44 -10.88 -6.83
C PHE A 25 11.76 -9.59 -7.60
N LEU A 26 12.86 -9.58 -8.36
CA LEU A 26 13.25 -8.43 -9.17
C LEU A 26 12.21 -8.12 -10.25
N ASP A 27 11.67 -9.14 -10.93
CA ASP A 27 10.61 -8.94 -11.92
C ASP A 27 9.36 -8.33 -11.27
N ALA A 28 8.98 -8.79 -10.08
CA ALA A 28 7.86 -8.23 -9.34
C ALA A 28 8.08 -6.76 -8.93
N VAL A 29 9.30 -6.39 -8.51
CA VAL A 29 9.69 -5.00 -8.22
C VAL A 29 9.59 -4.12 -9.46
N ILE A 30 10.21 -4.54 -10.57
CA ILE A 30 10.22 -3.77 -11.82
C ILE A 30 8.81 -3.61 -12.39
N ASN A 31 7.95 -4.62 -12.22
CA ASN A 31 6.57 -4.58 -12.70
C ASN A 31 5.57 -3.98 -11.68
N GLY A 32 6.07 -3.31 -10.63
CA GLY A 32 5.24 -2.50 -9.72
C GLY A 32 4.30 -3.32 -8.83
N ALA A 33 4.71 -4.53 -8.43
CA ALA A 33 3.97 -5.31 -7.43
C ALA A 33 4.04 -4.66 -6.03
N PHE A 34 5.08 -3.85 -5.78
CA PHE A 34 5.32 -3.15 -4.51
C PHE A 34 5.25 -1.64 -4.70
N THR A 35 4.80 -0.94 -3.66
CA THR A 35 4.74 0.54 -3.59
C THR A 35 4.48 0.98 -2.14
N VAL A 36 4.40 2.28 -1.89
CA VAL A 36 4.30 2.91 -0.57
C VAL A 36 2.85 3.04 -0.06
N PRO A 37 2.62 3.22 1.26
CA PRO A 37 1.30 3.52 1.79
C PRO A 37 0.62 4.68 1.06
N GLY A 38 -0.67 4.52 0.75
CA GLY A 38 -1.43 5.50 -0.05
C GLY A 38 -1.25 5.33 -1.56
N ASP A 39 -0.52 4.31 -1.97
CA ASP A 39 -0.41 3.84 -3.35
C ASP A 39 -0.57 2.31 -3.34
N GLY A 40 -1.42 1.75 -4.20
CA GLY A 40 -1.69 0.30 -4.20
C GLY A 40 -2.95 -0.11 -3.44
N ALA A 41 -2.98 -1.33 -2.90
CA ALA A 41 -4.22 -2.00 -2.50
C ALA A 41 -4.43 -2.25 -1.01
N ILE A 42 -3.42 -2.01 -0.17
CA ILE A 42 -3.53 -2.24 1.27
C ILE A 42 -4.34 -1.11 1.93
N ASP A 43 -5.35 -1.48 2.71
CA ASP A 43 -6.13 -0.56 3.53
C ASP A 43 -5.38 -0.23 4.82
N PHE A 44 -4.46 0.74 4.72
CA PHE A 44 -3.71 1.22 5.88
C PHE A 44 -4.60 1.94 6.90
N ALA A 45 -5.75 2.49 6.51
CA ALA A 45 -6.61 3.19 7.46
C ALA A 45 -7.15 2.22 8.52
N THR A 46 -7.65 1.06 8.09
CA THR A 46 -8.11 0.01 9.00
C THR A 46 -6.97 -0.56 9.84
N LEU A 47 -5.77 -0.75 9.26
CA LEU A 47 -4.60 -1.21 10.00
C LEU A 47 -4.18 -0.23 11.12
N ILE A 48 -4.09 1.06 10.80
CA ILE A 48 -3.69 2.10 11.77
C ILE A 48 -4.74 2.25 12.87
N ASP A 49 -6.03 2.19 12.54
CA ASP A 49 -7.10 2.23 13.53
C ASP A 49 -7.01 1.06 14.52
N MET A 50 -6.78 -0.16 14.03
CA MET A 50 -6.55 -1.34 14.88
C MET A 50 -5.34 -1.16 15.81
N LEU A 51 -4.19 -0.72 15.28
CA LEU A 51 -3.00 -0.47 16.10
C LEU A 51 -3.25 0.55 17.21
N LYS A 52 -4.00 1.62 16.92
CA LYS A 52 -4.37 2.64 17.90
C LYS A 52 -5.30 2.09 18.99
N ARG A 53 -6.29 1.26 18.64
CA ARG A 53 -7.21 0.62 19.61
C ARG A 53 -6.48 -0.30 20.59
N HIS A 54 -5.47 -1.02 20.11
CA HIS A 54 -4.64 -1.88 20.95
C HIS A 54 -3.52 -1.12 21.70
N GLY A 55 -3.49 0.21 21.61
CA GLY A 55 -2.52 1.03 22.32
C GLY A 55 -1.08 0.83 21.85
N TYR A 56 -0.86 0.48 20.57
CA TYR A 56 0.48 0.35 20.01
C TYR A 56 1.27 1.66 20.16
N ARG A 57 2.47 1.59 20.74
CA ARG A 57 3.40 2.70 20.90
C ARG A 57 4.78 2.28 20.42
N GLY A 58 5.05 2.54 19.16
CA GLY A 58 6.32 2.18 18.52
C GLY A 58 6.48 2.88 17.19
N TRP A 59 7.44 2.40 16.42
CA TRP A 59 7.76 2.97 15.12
C TRP A 59 6.85 2.42 14.03
N LEU A 60 6.56 3.27 13.04
CA LEU A 60 6.08 2.85 11.72
C LEU A 60 7.19 3.19 10.74
N VAL A 61 7.68 2.18 10.02
CA VAL A 61 8.73 2.34 9.01
C VAL A 61 8.10 2.22 7.64
N VAL A 62 8.38 3.16 6.75
CA VAL A 62 7.98 3.09 5.35
C VAL A 62 9.13 2.45 4.57
N GLU A 63 8.87 1.26 4.02
CA GLU A 63 9.78 0.55 3.12
C GLU A 63 9.03 0.20 1.83
N ALA A 64 9.69 0.39 0.69
CA ALA A 64 9.17 0.01 -0.61
C ALA A 64 10.30 -0.21 -1.62
N GLU A 65 10.27 -1.35 -2.30
CA GLU A 65 11.14 -1.66 -3.43
C GLU A 65 10.44 -1.30 -4.73
N GLN A 66 10.96 -0.30 -5.44
CA GLN A 66 10.40 0.17 -6.71
C GLN A 66 11.54 0.50 -7.67
N ASP A 67 11.25 0.49 -8.98
CA ASP A 67 12.15 1.05 -9.98
C ASP A 67 12.26 2.58 -9.79
N PRO A 68 13.42 3.14 -9.42
CA PRO A 68 13.57 4.57 -9.15
C PRO A 68 13.39 5.46 -10.39
N VAL A 69 13.47 4.90 -11.60
CA VAL A 69 13.19 5.62 -12.85
C VAL A 69 11.69 5.88 -12.98
N VAL A 70 10.86 4.93 -12.57
CA VAL A 70 9.39 5.04 -12.62
C VAL A 70 8.83 5.69 -11.34
N ALA A 71 9.44 5.40 -10.20
CA ALA A 71 9.03 5.85 -8.87
C ALA A 71 10.20 6.56 -8.16
N PRO A 72 10.41 7.87 -8.40
CA PRO A 72 11.53 8.60 -7.80
C PRO A 72 11.51 8.52 -6.26
N SER A 73 12.63 8.11 -5.67
CA SER A 73 12.71 7.69 -4.26
C SER A 73 12.19 8.74 -3.27
N ASN A 74 12.59 10.01 -3.42
CA ASN A 74 12.15 11.08 -2.52
C ASN A 74 10.64 11.31 -2.58
N ALA A 75 10.06 11.32 -3.79
CA ALA A 75 8.64 11.58 -3.97
C ALA A 75 7.78 10.47 -3.33
N TYR A 76 8.18 9.21 -3.51
CA TYR A 76 7.46 8.06 -2.95
C TYR A 76 7.68 7.92 -1.45
N ALA A 77 8.90 8.14 -0.94
CA ALA A 77 9.14 8.20 0.49
C ALA A 77 8.27 9.27 1.17
N GLN A 78 8.17 10.46 0.57
CA GLN A 78 7.34 11.54 1.11
C GLN A 78 5.83 11.22 1.00
N LYS A 79 5.40 10.53 -0.05
CA LYS A 79 4.01 10.05 -0.20
C LYS A 79 3.65 9.08 0.92
N GLY A 80 4.45 8.02 1.11
CA GLY A 80 4.23 7.03 2.18
C GLY A 80 4.21 7.66 3.57
N TYR A 81 5.17 8.55 3.85
CA TYR A 81 5.21 9.29 5.12
C TYR A 81 3.94 10.11 5.36
N ARG A 82 3.53 10.94 4.38
CA ARG A 82 2.33 11.80 4.52
C ARG A 82 1.07 10.97 4.74
N THR A 83 0.91 9.86 4.02
CA THR A 83 -0.24 8.99 4.19
C THR A 83 -0.31 8.41 5.60
N LEU A 84 0.78 7.83 6.10
CA LEU A 84 0.77 7.26 7.46
C LEU A 84 0.61 8.35 8.52
N ARG A 85 1.28 9.50 8.38
CA ARG A 85 1.16 10.63 9.31
C ARG A 85 -0.29 11.09 9.44
N ALA A 86 -0.97 11.29 8.31
CA ALA A 86 -2.36 11.71 8.29
C ALA A 86 -3.29 10.69 8.97
N LEU A 87 -3.09 9.39 8.74
CA LEU A 87 -3.89 8.33 9.37
C LEU A 87 -3.66 8.24 10.89
N VAL A 88 -2.41 8.44 11.34
CA VAL A 88 -2.10 8.44 12.77
C VAL A 88 -2.73 9.65 13.46
N ASP A 89 -2.64 10.84 12.85
CA ASP A 89 -3.18 12.10 13.38
C ASP A 89 -4.71 12.17 13.37
N ALA A 90 -5.36 11.43 12.47
CA ALA A 90 -6.82 11.37 12.42
C ALA A 90 -7.38 10.86 13.76
N PRO A 91 -8.55 11.34 14.22
CA PRO A 91 -9.19 10.78 15.41
C PRO A 91 -9.54 9.30 15.21
N LEU A 92 -9.60 8.54 16.31
CA LEU A 92 -10.17 7.19 16.27
C LEU A 92 -11.63 7.28 15.83
N ASP A 93 -12.04 6.43 14.90
CA ASP A 93 -13.45 6.34 14.50
C ASP A 93 -14.21 5.52 15.55
N SER A 94 -14.91 6.19 16.46
CA SER A 94 -15.66 5.53 17.55
C SER A 94 -16.79 4.62 17.07
N HIS A 95 -17.12 4.62 15.77
CA HIS A 95 -18.23 3.83 15.21
C HIS A 95 -17.79 2.54 14.51
N LYS A 96 -16.47 2.30 14.36
CA LYS A 96 -15.95 0.99 13.97
C LYS A 96 -15.79 0.12 15.21
N GLU A 97 -16.77 -0.73 15.50
CA GLU A 97 -16.62 -1.75 16.54
C GLU A 97 -15.46 -2.69 16.17
N ALA A 98 -14.71 -3.12 17.19
CA ALA A 98 -13.68 -4.14 17.04
C ALA A 98 -14.38 -5.47 16.75
N ALA A 99 -14.47 -5.82 15.47
CA ALA A 99 -14.94 -7.12 14.99
C ALA A 99 -13.97 -8.24 15.38
#